data_AF-A0A8J6I8D6-F1
#
_entry.id   AF-A0A8J6I8D6-F1
#
_cell.length_a   1.000
_cell.length_b   1.000
_cell.length_c   1.000
_cell.angle_alpha   90.00
_cell.angle_beta   90.00
_cell.angle_gamma   90.00
#
_symmetry.space_group_name_H-M   'P 1'
#
loop_
_entity.id
_entity.type
_entity.pdbx_description
1 polymer ?
#
loop_
_entity_poly.entity_id
_entity_poly.type
_entity_poly.pdbx_seq_one_letter_code
_entity_poly.pdbx_strand_id
1 'polypeptide(L)'
;MPSHHGASYPGSARVAHVLQTAVSIFTDFRYEWEFATEDGLHVVLEFAAKIGGLDLKGIDMIAFDADGMIAHFEVMIRPMKPLAAVAERMGASIDPAIMR
;
A
#
# COMPACT_ATOMS: atom_id res chain seq x y z
N MET A 1 -7.88 18.73 5.82
CA MET A 1 -7.10 17.49 5.83
C MET A 1 -7.95 16.42 5.18
N PRO A 2 -7.49 15.73 4.13
CA PRO A 2 -8.20 14.55 3.64
C PRO A 2 -8.35 13.55 4.78
N SER A 3 -9.51 12.91 4.89
CA SER A 3 -9.78 11.91 5.91
C SER A 3 -9.09 10.60 5.53
N HIS A 4 -8.11 10.19 6.33
CA HIS A 4 -7.51 8.87 6.21
C HIS A 4 -8.49 7.81 6.71
N HIS A 5 -8.84 6.85 5.87
CA HIS A 5 -9.69 5.73 6.24
C HIS A 5 -8.81 4.49 6.47
N GLY A 6 -8.49 4.17 7.73
CA GLY A 6 -7.67 3.00 8.08
C GLY A 6 -6.60 3.28 9.13
N ALA A 7 -5.72 2.31 9.37
CA ALA A 7 -4.56 2.47 10.26
C ALA A 7 -3.50 3.38 9.61
N SER A 8 -2.95 4.32 10.39
CA SER A 8 -1.91 5.24 9.94
C SER A 8 -0.59 4.94 10.64
N TYR A 9 0.51 4.92 9.88
CA TYR A 9 1.84 4.56 10.36
C TYR A 9 2.81 5.74 10.19
N PRO A 10 3.02 6.57 11.22
CA PRO A 10 3.94 7.69 11.13
C PRO A 10 5.41 7.23 11.15
N GLY A 11 6.21 7.78 10.24
CA GLY A 11 7.66 7.61 10.15
C GLY A 11 8.09 6.58 9.10
N SER A 12 9.14 6.93 8.35
CA SER A 12 9.64 6.17 7.20
C SER A 12 9.99 4.71 7.52
N ALA A 13 10.58 4.44 8.69
CA ALA A 13 10.93 3.08 9.10
C ALA A 13 9.69 2.16 9.26
N ARG A 14 8.60 2.68 9.84
CA ARG A 14 7.35 1.92 10.00
C ARG A 14 6.69 1.69 8.65
N VAL A 15 6.60 2.74 7.82
CA VAL A 15 6.05 2.64 6.46
C VAL A 15 6.84 1.62 5.64
N ALA A 16 8.18 1.69 5.65
CA ALA A 16 9.03 0.76 4.92
C ALA A 16 8.80 -0.69 5.35
N HIS A 17 8.66 -0.95 6.65
CA HIS A 17 8.36 -2.29 7.16
C HIS A 17 6.98 -2.78 6.72
N VAL A 18 5.93 -1.95 6.86
CA VAL A 18 4.57 -2.32 6.42
C VAL A 18 4.54 -2.64 4.92
N LEU A 19 5.21 -1.83 4.09
CA LEU A 19 5.27 -2.07 2.64
C LEU A 19 6.07 -3.33 2.29
N GLN A 20 7.20 -3.57 2.94
CA GLN A 20 7.98 -4.81 2.77
C GLN A 20 7.14 -6.04 3.11
N THR A 21 6.40 -5.99 4.22
CA THR A 21 5.51 -7.07 4.63
C THR A 21 4.36 -7.26 3.64
N ALA A 22 3.73 -6.18 3.17
CA ALA A 22 2.66 -6.24 2.17
C ALA A 22 3.13 -6.89 0.86
N VAL A 23 4.29 -6.50 0.34
CA VAL A 23 4.84 -7.09 -0.88
C VAL A 23 5.21 -8.57 -0.67
N SER A 24 5.68 -8.95 0.52
CA SER A 24 6.07 -10.34 0.82
C SER A 24 4.91 -11.34 0.83
N ILE A 25 3.68 -10.89 1.07
CA ILE A 25 2.50 -11.77 1.13
C ILE A 25 1.80 -11.94 -0.22
N PHE A 26 2.14 -11.10 -1.20
CA PHE A 26 1.64 -11.15 -2.56
C PHE A 26 2.46 -12.08 -3.44
N THR A 27 1.81 -12.69 -4.41
CA THR A 27 2.45 -13.40 -5.52
C THR A 27 1.96 -12.82 -6.84
N ASP A 28 2.71 -13.05 -7.93
CA ASP A 28 2.39 -12.53 -9.28
C ASP A 28 2.14 -11.01 -9.32
N PHE A 29 2.81 -10.28 -8.43
CA PHE A 29 2.70 -8.83 -8.33
C PHE A 29 3.26 -8.15 -9.58
N ARG A 30 2.50 -7.23 -10.14
CA ARG A 30 2.92 -6.38 -11.27
C ARG A 30 2.15 -5.06 -11.25
N TYR A 31 2.82 -3.99 -11.66
CA TYR A 31 2.13 -2.75 -12.02
C TYR A 31 1.49 -2.87 -13.41
N GLU A 32 0.32 -2.26 -13.58
CA GLU A 32 -0.43 -2.27 -14.83
C GLU A 32 -0.61 -0.86 -15.39
N TRP A 33 -1.21 0.06 -14.62
CA TRP A 33 -1.45 1.45 -15.03
C TRP A 33 -0.79 2.44 -14.09
N GLU A 34 -0.34 3.57 -14.64
CA GLU A 34 0.31 4.64 -13.90
C GLU A 34 -0.34 5.97 -14.26
N PHE A 35 -0.67 6.77 -13.23
CA PHE A 35 -1.21 8.11 -13.38
C PHE A 35 -0.36 9.07 -12.55
N ALA A 36 0.02 10.21 -13.11
CA ALA A 36 0.74 11.24 -12.40
C ALA A 36 0.14 12.61 -12.69
N THR A 37 0.19 13.51 -11.71
CA THR A 37 -0.07 14.94 -11.95
C THR A 37 1.03 15.54 -12.82
N GLU A 38 0.73 16.65 -13.50
CA GLU A 38 1.70 17.33 -14.38
C GLU A 38 2.98 17.77 -13.65
N ASP A 39 2.87 18.10 -12.36
CA ASP A 39 3.99 18.46 -11.49
C ASP A 39 4.78 17.25 -10.94
N GLY A 40 4.30 16.03 -11.16
CA GLY A 40 4.92 14.79 -10.67
C GLY A 40 4.83 14.58 -9.15
N LEU A 41 4.13 15.44 -8.42
CA LEU A 41 4.05 15.36 -6.95
C LEU A 41 3.02 14.34 -6.45
N HIS A 42 2.08 13.93 -7.31
CA HIS A 42 1.09 12.92 -6.99
C HIS A 42 1.09 11.82 -8.04
N VAL A 43 1.26 10.58 -7.59
CA VAL A 43 1.34 9.39 -8.43
C VAL A 43 0.36 8.34 -7.93
N VAL A 44 -0.34 7.67 -8.85
CA VAL A 44 -1.19 6.51 -8.58
C VAL A 44 -0.70 5.36 -9.46
N LEU A 45 -0.28 4.26 -8.82
CA LEU A 45 0.18 3.06 -9.50
C LEU A 45 -0.84 1.94 -9.28
N GLU A 46 -1.55 1.53 -10.31
CA GLU A 46 -2.40 0.36 -10.26
C GLU A 46 -1.55 -0.91 -10.35
N PHE A 47 -1.76 -1.84 -9.41
CA PHE A 47 -1.14 -3.16 -9.43
C PHE A 47 -2.18 -4.28 -9.50
N ALA A 48 -1.74 -5.41 -10.04
CA ALA A 48 -2.43 -6.70 -9.94
C ALA A 48 -1.53 -7.69 -9.20
N ALA A 49 -2.13 -8.53 -8.37
CA ALA A 49 -1.42 -9.57 -7.63
C ALA A 49 -2.36 -10.72 -7.24
N LYS A 50 -1.81 -11.73 -6.56
CA LYS A 50 -2.56 -12.80 -5.92
C LYS A 50 -2.22 -12.93 -4.43
N ILE A 51 -3.18 -13.40 -3.66
CA ILE A 51 -2.99 -13.80 -2.25
C ILE A 51 -3.72 -15.12 -2.00
N GLY A 52 -2.96 -16.17 -1.64
CA GLY A 52 -3.55 -17.50 -1.39
C GLY A 52 -4.39 -18.03 -2.57
N GLY A 53 -3.95 -17.75 -3.80
CA GLY A 53 -4.66 -18.13 -5.03
C GLY A 53 -5.82 -17.21 -5.44
N LEU A 54 -6.14 -16.18 -4.66
CA LEU A 54 -7.17 -15.19 -4.99
C LEU A 54 -6.56 -14.01 -5.75
N ASP A 55 -7.11 -13.67 -6.90
CA ASP A 55 -6.75 -12.49 -7.67
C ASP A 55 -7.22 -11.19 -6.99
N LEU A 56 -6.37 -10.18 -7.02
CA LEU A 56 -6.69 -8.83 -6.55
C LEU A 56 -6.09 -7.75 -7.46
N LYS A 57 -6.68 -6.57 -7.36
CA LYS A 57 -6.11 -5.32 -7.85
C LYS A 57 -6.00 -4.35 -6.69
N GLY A 58 -5.03 -3.46 -6.77
CA GLY A 58 -4.94 -2.34 -5.85
C GLY A 58 -4.29 -1.13 -6.49
N ILE A 59 -4.24 -0.05 -5.73
CA ILE A 59 -3.50 1.15 -6.10
C ILE A 59 -2.57 1.53 -4.96
N ASP A 60 -1.36 1.95 -5.31
CA ASP A 60 -0.47 2.73 -4.45
C ASP A 60 -0.65 4.20 -4.82
N MET A 61 -1.15 5.00 -3.88
CA MET A 61 -1.29 6.45 -4.02
C MET A 61 -0.16 7.13 -3.25
N ILE A 62 0.70 7.84 -3.96
CA ILE A 62 1.93 8.41 -3.43
C ILE A 62 1.90 9.93 -3.62
N ALA A 63 2.15 10.67 -2.55
CA ALA A 63 2.40 12.10 -2.61
C ALA A 63 3.84 12.39 -2.19
N PHE A 64 4.52 13.23 -2.95
CA PHE A 64 5.87 13.70 -2.69
C PHE A 64 5.85 15.13 -2.14
N ASP A 65 6.82 15.47 -1.29
CA ASP A 65 7.10 16.85 -0.92
C ASP A 65 8.00 17.54 -1.97
N ALA A 66 8.31 18.82 -1.73
CA ALA A 66 9.12 19.64 -2.63
C ALA A 66 10.58 19.14 -2.77
N ASP A 67 11.06 18.33 -1.83
CA ASP A 67 12.40 17.73 -1.86
C ASP A 67 12.40 16.35 -2.56
N GLY A 68 11.23 15.90 -3.04
CA GLY A 68 11.06 14.61 -3.71
C GLY A 68 10.95 13.42 -2.75
N MET A 69 10.71 13.68 -1.46
CA MET A 69 10.53 12.62 -0.46
C MET A 69 9.06 12.21 -0.37
N ILE A 70 8.79 10.94 -0.05
CA ILE A 70 7.40 10.46 0.14
C ILE A 70 6.81 11.12 1.39
N ALA A 71 5.86 12.02 1.19
CA ALA A 71 5.09 12.68 2.23
C ALA A 71 3.83 11.89 2.61
N HIS A 72 3.27 11.14 1.66
CA HIS A 72 2.09 10.30 1.89
C HIS A 72 2.14 9.03 1.03
N PHE A 73 1.70 7.92 1.61
CA PHE A 73 1.56 6.63 0.93
C PHE A 73 0.27 5.97 1.41
N GLU A 74 -0.66 5.72 0.49
CA GLU A 74 -1.94 5.07 0.75
C GLU A 74 -2.14 3.88 -0.19
N VAL A 75 -2.61 2.75 0.36
CA VAL A 75 -2.89 1.53 -0.39
C VAL A 75 -4.38 1.24 -0.35
N MET A 76 -4.97 0.98 -1.51
CA MET A 76 -6.34 0.47 -1.60
C MET A 76 -6.36 -0.84 -2.39
N ILE A 77 -7.12 -1.84 -1.92
CA ILE A 77 -7.18 -3.17 -2.54
C ILE A 77 -8.63 -3.59 -2.75
N ARG A 78 -8.87 -4.29 -3.86
CA ARG A 78 -10.16 -4.88 -4.26
C ARG A 78 -9.96 -6.28 -4.87
N PRO A 79 -11.01 -7.12 -4.91
CA PRO A 79 -12.29 -6.99 -4.19
C PRO A 79 -12.18 -7.33 -2.69
N MET A 80 -13.31 -7.26 -1.97
CA MET A 80 -13.40 -7.44 -0.51
C MET A 80 -12.81 -8.77 -0.03
N LYS A 81 -13.00 -9.88 -0.76
CA LYS A 81 -12.53 -11.20 -0.34
C LYS A 81 -10.99 -11.29 -0.27
N PRO A 82 -10.22 -10.96 -1.32
CA PRO A 82 -8.78 -10.80 -1.20
C PRO A 82 -8.34 -9.73 -0.20
N LEU A 83 -9.06 -8.60 -0.08
CA LEU A 83 -8.75 -7.57 0.91
C LEU A 83 -8.81 -8.12 2.35
N ALA A 84 -9.81 -8.92 2.68
CA ALA A 84 -9.90 -9.57 3.99
C ALA A 84 -8.72 -10.53 4.25
N ALA A 85 -8.31 -11.30 3.23
CA ALA A 85 -7.13 -12.17 3.33
C ALA A 85 -5.82 -11.39 3.52
N VAL A 86 -5.72 -10.20 2.91
CA VAL A 86 -4.58 -9.29 3.13
C VAL A 86 -4.57 -8.82 4.58
N ALA A 87 -5.70 -8.34 5.10
CA ALA A 87 -5.80 -7.88 6.48
C ALA A 87 -5.41 -8.98 7.49
N GLU A 88 -5.87 -10.21 7.27
CA GLU A 88 -5.51 -11.36 8.10
C GLU A 88 -4.00 -11.65 8.08
N ARG A 89 -3.39 -11.75 6.89
CA ARG A 89 -1.94 -12.03 6.77
C ARG A 89 -1.08 -10.90 7.30
N MET A 90 -1.47 -9.65 7.05
CA MET A 90 -0.77 -8.48 7.56
C MET A 90 -0.83 -8.45 9.09
N GLY A 91 -1.99 -8.76 9.68
CA GLY A 91 -2.16 -8.86 11.14
C GLY A 91 -1.26 -9.90 11.80
N ALA A 92 -0.93 -10.98 11.08
CA ALA A 92 -0.02 -12.03 11.56
C ALA A 92 1.47 -11.72 11.33
N SER A 93 1.79 -10.83 10.38
CA SER A 93 3.16 -10.64 9.87
C SER A 93 3.80 -9.32 10.29
N ILE A 94 3.00 -8.30 10.60
CA ILE A 94 3.52 -7.02 11.09
C ILE A 94 4.01 -7.17 12.53
N ASP A 95 5.19 -6.62 12.83
CA ASP A 95 5.68 -6.52 14.20
C ASP A 95 4.65 -5.79 15.09
N PRO A 96 4.15 -6.40 16.18
CA PRO A 96 3.23 -5.76 17.11
C PRO A 96 3.70 -4.42 17.70
N ALA A 97 5.00 -4.12 17.65
CA ALA A 97 5.57 -2.82 18.04
C ALA A 97 5.27 -1.70 17.02
N ILE A 98 4.92 -2.04 15.78
CA ILE A 98 4.59 -1.09 14.69
C ILE A 98 3.09 -0.75 14.69
N MET A 99 2.25 -1.63 15.24
CA MET A 99 0.79 -1.43 15.36
C MET A 99 0.36 -0.57 16.56
N ARG A 100 1.29 -0.04 17.34
CA ARG A 100 1.04 0.76 18.56
C ARG A 100 1.50 2.20 18.42
#